data_AF-A0A5N1JC74-F1
#
_entry.id   AF-A0A5N1JC74-F1
#
_cell.length_a   1.000
_cell.length_b   1.000
_cell.length_c   1.000
_cell.angle_alpha   90.00
_cell.angle_beta   90.00
_cell.angle_gamma   90.00
#
_symmetry.space_group_name_H-M   'P 1'
#
loop_
_entity.id
_entity.type
_entity.pdbx_description
1 polymer ?
#
loop_
_entity_poly.entity_id
_entity_poly.type
_entity_poly.pdbx_seq_one_letter_code
_entity_poly.pdbx_strand_id
1 'polypeptide(L)'
;MERTKLLTFAVVGLILLNLATIGFLVFSPGGGPHSGRPNGPHGREEPARIIIARLRFDPNQQQAYQKLIEEHRRQGNRLAEQMKQLHQQYYGLLAATTTDLARQTALSQQIADNQKAQAELNFRHFEQIKALCRPDQQADFRALAADLSGLFGRPQPPRPGAGGPPENFPHRP
;
A
#
# COMPACT_ATOMS: atom_id res chain seq x y z
N MET A 1 -29.18 57.19 -16.46
CA MET A 1 -28.66 55.98 -17.13
C MET A 1 -27.56 55.36 -16.27
N GLU A 2 -27.86 54.93 -15.03
CA GLU A 2 -26.81 54.55 -14.06
C GLU A 2 -26.95 53.11 -13.56
N ARG A 3 -28.16 52.63 -13.29
CA ARG A 3 -28.37 51.28 -12.73
C ARG A 3 -28.06 50.17 -13.71
N THR A 4 -28.46 50.31 -14.98
CA THR A 4 -28.19 49.31 -16.01
C THR A 4 -26.70 49.22 -16.33
N LYS A 5 -25.99 50.34 -16.41
CA LYS A 5 -24.53 50.34 -16.63
C LYS A 5 -23.77 49.69 -15.47
N LEU A 6 -24.15 50.00 -14.23
CA LEU A 6 -23.55 49.41 -13.03
C LEU A 6 -23.83 47.90 -12.94
N LEU A 7 -25.06 47.47 -13.26
CA LEU A 7 -25.40 46.06 -13.38
C LEU A 7 -24.63 45.36 -14.50
N THR A 8 -24.46 46.01 -15.66
CA THR A 8 -23.64 45.46 -16.75
C THR A 8 -22.17 45.30 -16.34
N PHE A 9 -21.58 46.29 -15.67
CA PHE A 9 -20.22 46.16 -15.13
C PHE A 9 -20.09 45.07 -14.08
N ALA A 10 -21.08 44.93 -13.18
CA ALA A 10 -21.09 43.88 -12.18
C ALA A 10 -21.20 42.48 -12.81
N VAL A 11 -22.04 42.31 -13.82
CA VAL A 11 -22.20 41.04 -14.55
C VAL A 11 -20.93 40.69 -15.32
N VAL A 12 -20.33 41.65 -16.04
CA VAL A 12 -19.06 41.43 -16.75
C VAL A 12 -17.93 41.09 -15.78
N GLY A 13 -17.84 41.80 -14.65
CA GLY A 13 -16.88 41.51 -13.59
C GLY A 13 -17.06 40.11 -12.99
N LEU A 14 -18.30 39.70 -12.75
CA LEU A 14 -18.61 38.36 -12.23
C LEU A 14 -18.23 37.26 -13.22
N ILE A 15 -18.45 37.48 -14.53
CA ILE A 15 -18.07 36.54 -15.60
C ILE A 15 -16.54 36.42 -15.67
N LEU A 16 -15.82 37.55 -15.67
CA LEU A 16 -14.35 37.54 -15.69
C LEU A 16 -13.76 36.87 -14.45
N LEU A 17 -14.34 37.13 -13.26
CA LEU A 17 -13.92 36.47 -12.02
C LEU A 17 -14.13 34.96 -12.11
N ASN A 18 -15.30 34.49 -12.56
CA ASN A 18 -15.55 33.05 -12.75
C ASN A 18 -14.60 32.42 -13.76
N LEU A 19 -14.33 33.08 -14.89
CA LEU A 19 -13.36 32.62 -15.89
C LEU A 19 -11.94 32.57 -15.32
N ALA A 20 -11.54 33.54 -14.49
CA ALA A 20 -10.27 33.53 -13.80
C ALA A 20 -10.19 32.39 -12.77
N THR A 21 -11.26 32.09 -12.03
CA THR A 21 -11.31 30.96 -11.09
C THR A 21 -11.22 29.62 -11.82
N ILE A 22 -11.91 29.46 -12.96
CA ILE A 22 -11.84 28.26 -13.80
C ILE A 22 -10.45 28.13 -14.42
N GLY A 23 -9.90 29.21 -14.98
CA GLY A 23 -8.54 29.24 -15.49
C GLY A 23 -7.52 28.89 -14.42
N PHE A 24 -7.65 29.46 -13.22
CA PHE A 24 -6.80 29.10 -12.09
C PHE A 24 -6.96 27.62 -11.70
N LEU A 25 -8.17 27.07 -11.64
CA LEU A 25 -8.36 25.63 -11.34
C LEU A 25 -7.79 24.71 -12.42
N VAL A 26 -7.87 25.09 -13.71
CA VAL A 26 -7.40 24.28 -14.83
C VAL A 26 -5.88 24.41 -15.04
N PHE A 27 -5.30 25.58 -14.80
CA PHE A 27 -3.89 25.87 -15.06
C PHE A 27 -3.01 25.93 -13.79
N SER A 28 -3.59 25.94 -12.59
CA SER A 28 -2.82 25.81 -11.36
C SER A 28 -2.42 24.33 -11.17
N PRO A 29 -1.11 24.02 -11.03
CA PRO A 29 -0.58 22.66 -11.09
C PRO A 29 -0.89 21.80 -9.84
N GLY A 30 -2.05 21.95 -9.22
CA GLY A 30 -2.38 21.27 -7.96
C GLY A 30 -3.86 21.17 -7.59
N GLY A 31 -4.81 21.24 -8.54
CA GLY A 31 -6.23 21.38 -8.19
C GLY A 31 -7.24 20.70 -9.12
N GLY A 32 -7.10 19.41 -9.40
CA GLY A 32 -8.18 18.62 -10.02
C GLY A 32 -9.07 17.93 -8.95
N PRO A 33 -10.42 18.03 -9.02
CA PRO A 33 -11.31 17.31 -8.12
C PRO A 33 -11.55 15.87 -8.61
N HIS A 34 -11.36 14.91 -7.71
CA HIS A 34 -11.83 13.51 -7.78
C HIS A 34 -11.11 12.52 -8.73
N SER A 35 -9.78 12.55 -8.76
CA SER A 35 -8.99 11.42 -9.22
C SER A 35 -7.84 11.12 -8.27
N GLY A 36 -8.07 10.22 -7.30
CA GLY A 36 -7.01 9.61 -6.49
C GLY A 36 -6.31 10.57 -5.53
N ARG A 37 -6.18 10.15 -4.28
CA ARG A 37 -5.21 10.72 -3.34
C ARG A 37 -3.87 10.98 -4.06
N PRO A 38 -3.22 12.14 -3.86
CA PRO A 38 -1.92 12.38 -4.44
C PRO A 38 -0.93 11.41 -3.80
N ASN A 39 -0.63 10.32 -4.52
CA ASN A 39 0.70 9.76 -4.49
C ASN A 39 1.62 10.84 -5.04
N GLY A 40 2.02 11.78 -4.17
CA GLY A 40 3.25 12.50 -4.39
C GLY A 40 4.40 11.49 -4.56
N PRO A 41 5.55 11.90 -5.10
CA PRO A 41 6.73 11.03 -5.24
C PRO A 41 7.20 10.41 -3.90
N HIS A 42 6.60 10.80 -2.77
CA HIS A 42 6.90 10.31 -1.43
C HIS A 42 6.13 9.04 -0.99
N GLY A 43 5.13 8.55 -1.73
CA GLY A 43 4.28 7.43 -1.25
C GLY A 43 4.87 6.03 -1.41
N ARG A 44 5.93 5.85 -2.19
CA ARG A 44 6.52 4.53 -2.52
C ARG A 44 7.94 4.32 -2.01
N GLU A 45 8.54 5.38 -1.46
CA GLU A 45 9.97 5.42 -1.19
C GLU A 45 10.31 5.27 0.29
N GLU A 46 9.34 5.29 1.22
CA GLU A 46 9.67 5.26 2.64
C GLU A 46 10.41 3.99 3.08
N PRO A 47 9.94 2.76 2.80
CA PRO A 47 10.64 1.57 3.30
C PRO A 47 12.01 1.40 2.64
N ALA A 48 12.12 1.70 1.33
CA ALA A 48 13.37 1.61 0.60
C ALA A 48 14.39 2.67 1.08
N ARG A 49 13.94 3.90 1.33
CA ARG A 49 14.78 4.99 1.87
C ARG A 49 15.27 4.67 3.28
N ILE A 50 14.41 4.10 4.13
CA ILE A 50 14.79 3.67 5.48
C ILE A 50 15.90 2.61 5.39
N ILE A 51 15.76 1.61 4.52
CA ILE A 51 16.78 0.55 4.35
C ILE A 51 18.10 1.15 3.83
N ILE A 52 18.06 1.98 2.79
CA ILE A 52 19.26 2.64 2.23
C ILE A 52 19.98 3.47 3.29
N ALA A 53 19.24 4.28 4.04
CA ALA A 53 19.80 5.14 5.08
C ALA A 53 20.38 4.33 6.24
N ARG A 54 19.65 3.32 6.72
CA ARG A 54 20.03 2.53 7.88
C ARG A 54 21.22 1.61 7.61
N LEU A 55 21.32 1.07 6.40
CA LEU A 55 22.44 0.23 5.98
C LEU A 55 23.57 1.03 5.32
N ARG A 56 23.39 2.35 5.16
CA ARG A 56 24.39 3.25 4.59
C ARG A 56 24.87 2.77 3.21
N PHE A 57 23.92 2.41 2.34
CA PHE A 57 24.23 1.87 1.01
C PHE A 57 24.94 2.90 0.13
N ASP A 58 26.03 2.48 -0.50
CA ASP A 58 26.74 3.26 -1.52
C ASP A 58 25.97 3.26 -2.86
N PRO A 59 26.38 4.09 -3.85
CA PRO A 59 25.66 4.18 -5.13
C PRO A 59 25.50 2.84 -5.88
N ASN A 60 26.49 1.96 -5.81
CA ASN A 60 26.44 0.66 -6.47
C ASN A 60 25.46 -0.28 -5.75
N GLN A 61 25.48 -0.29 -4.41
CA GLN A 61 24.54 -1.03 -3.59
C GLN A 61 23.11 -0.54 -3.79
N GLN A 62 22.89 0.78 -3.90
CA GLN A 62 21.58 1.36 -4.18
C GLN A 62 21.02 0.90 -5.54
N GLN A 63 21.85 0.91 -6.58
CA GLN A 63 21.43 0.42 -7.91
C GLN A 63 21.08 -1.07 -7.89
N ALA A 64 21.87 -1.89 -7.20
CA ALA A 64 21.58 -3.32 -7.02
C ALA A 64 20.28 -3.52 -6.23
N TYR A 65 20.09 -2.75 -5.16
CA TYR A 65 18.90 -2.81 -4.32
C TYR A 65 17.62 -2.42 -5.07
N GLN A 66 17.66 -1.40 -5.92
CA GLN A 66 16.52 -1.03 -6.77
C GLN A 66 16.03 -2.19 -7.64
N LYS A 67 16.96 -2.96 -8.25
CA LYS A 67 16.60 -4.15 -9.03
C LYS A 67 15.93 -5.22 -8.16
N LEU A 68 16.42 -5.44 -6.94
CA LEU A 68 15.81 -6.37 -5.99
C LEU A 68 14.39 -5.94 -5.60
N ILE A 69 14.15 -4.64 -5.41
CA ILE A 69 12.81 -4.10 -5.11
C ILE A 69 11.86 -4.35 -6.27
N GLU A 70 12.28 -4.04 -7.50
CA GLU A 70 11.44 -4.23 -8.69
C GLU A 70 11.05 -5.69 -8.88
N GLU A 71 12.02 -6.60 -8.72
CA GLU A 71 11.77 -8.03 -8.80
C GLU A 71 10.83 -8.51 -7.69
N HIS A 72 11.10 -8.14 -6.44
CA HIS A 72 10.28 -8.50 -5.29
C HIS A 72 8.84 -8.01 -5.47
N ARG A 73 8.66 -6.76 -5.90
CA ARG A 73 7.33 -6.19 -6.17
C ARG A 73 6.61 -6.93 -7.29
N ARG A 74 7.30 -7.28 -8.38
CA ARG A 74 6.71 -8.05 -9.48
C ARG A 74 6.21 -9.42 -9.00
N GLN A 75 7.03 -10.13 -8.21
CA GLN A 75 6.66 -11.44 -7.67
C GLN A 75 5.52 -11.32 -6.63
N GLY A 76 5.61 -10.34 -5.74
CA GLY A 76 4.58 -10.06 -4.73
C GLY A 76 3.23 -9.72 -5.35
N ASN A 77 3.21 -8.90 -6.41
CA ASN A 77 1.98 -8.58 -7.14
C ASN A 77 1.33 -9.83 -7.76
N ARG A 78 2.13 -10.77 -8.28
CA ARG A 78 1.61 -12.03 -8.83
C ARG A 78 0.97 -12.88 -7.74
N LEU A 79 1.64 -13.03 -6.60
CA LEU A 79 1.10 -13.78 -5.46
C LEU A 79 -0.18 -13.14 -4.91
N ALA A 80 -0.23 -11.80 -4.84
CA ALA A 80 -1.41 -11.07 -4.39
C ALA A 80 -2.62 -11.27 -5.33
N GLU A 81 -2.41 -11.22 -6.64
CA GLU A 81 -3.47 -11.49 -7.62
C GLU A 81 -3.95 -12.94 -7.56
N GLN A 82 -3.03 -13.90 -7.42
CA GLN A 82 -3.38 -15.31 -7.20
C GLN A 82 -4.21 -15.50 -5.93
N MET A 83 -3.83 -14.87 -4.81
CA MET A 83 -4.59 -14.93 -3.56
C MET A 83 -6.02 -14.40 -3.75
N LYS A 84 -6.18 -13.28 -4.46
CA LYS A 84 -7.49 -12.71 -4.76
C LYS A 84 -8.35 -13.69 -5.57
N GLN A 85 -7.79 -14.29 -6.60
CA GLN A 85 -8.50 -15.28 -7.43
C GLN A 85 -8.88 -16.54 -6.64
N LEU A 86 -7.97 -17.02 -5.78
CA LEU A 86 -8.22 -18.16 -4.90
C LEU A 86 -9.37 -17.87 -3.93
N HIS A 87 -9.39 -16.71 -3.28
CA HIS A 87 -10.50 -16.30 -2.41
C HIS A 87 -11.83 -16.17 -3.17
N GLN A 88 -11.81 -15.58 -4.37
CA GLN A 88 -13.01 -15.49 -5.21
C GLN A 88 -13.57 -16.88 -5.53
N GLN A 89 -12.72 -17.83 -5.91
CA GLN A 89 -13.14 -19.21 -6.17
C GLN A 89 -13.62 -19.91 -4.91
N TYR A 90 -12.91 -19.74 -3.79
CA TYR A 90 -13.22 -20.38 -2.52
C TYR A 90 -14.59 -19.95 -2.00
N TYR A 91 -14.87 -18.65 -1.96
CA TYR A 91 -16.17 -18.15 -1.53
C TYR A 91 -17.25 -18.35 -2.60
N GLY A 92 -16.88 -18.44 -3.88
CA GLY A 92 -17.79 -18.80 -4.96
C GLY A 92 -18.43 -20.18 -4.78
N LEU A 93 -17.78 -21.11 -4.07
CA LEU A 93 -18.37 -22.41 -3.72
C LEU A 93 -19.65 -22.29 -2.89
N LEU A 94 -19.83 -21.20 -2.15
CA LEU A 94 -21.02 -20.98 -1.31
C LEU A 94 -22.29 -20.68 -2.12
N ALA A 95 -22.16 -20.38 -3.42
CA ALA A 95 -23.29 -20.16 -4.31
C ALA A 95 -23.91 -21.48 -4.83
N ALA A 96 -23.22 -22.62 -4.64
CA ALA A 96 -23.70 -23.91 -5.08
C ALA A 96 -24.78 -24.48 -4.13
N THR A 97 -25.75 -25.22 -4.68
CA THR A 97 -26.80 -25.88 -3.90
C THR A 97 -26.27 -27.04 -3.06
N THR A 98 -25.13 -27.62 -3.44
CA THR A 98 -24.44 -28.69 -2.73
C THR A 98 -22.98 -28.32 -2.49
N THR A 99 -22.47 -28.66 -1.30
CA THR A 99 -21.09 -28.37 -0.92
C THR A 99 -20.13 -29.37 -1.58
N ASP A 100 -19.26 -28.87 -2.46
CA ASP A 100 -18.13 -29.63 -3.00
C ASP A 100 -16.94 -29.58 -2.01
N LEU A 101 -16.93 -30.53 -1.07
CA LEU A 101 -15.93 -30.60 -0.01
C LEU A 101 -14.50 -30.80 -0.56
N ALA A 102 -14.34 -31.60 -1.62
CA ALA A 102 -13.04 -31.86 -2.21
C ALA A 102 -12.44 -30.58 -2.81
N ARG A 103 -13.25 -29.81 -3.53
CA ARG A 103 -12.83 -28.53 -4.10
C ARG A 103 -12.59 -27.47 -3.03
N GLN A 104 -13.41 -27.45 -1.97
CA GLN A 104 -13.18 -26.58 -0.81
C GLN A 104 -11.80 -26.86 -0.19
N THR A 105 -11.51 -28.11 0.15
CA THR A 105 -10.21 -28.49 0.74
C THR A 105 -9.05 -28.14 -0.18
N ALA A 106 -9.17 -28.40 -1.49
CA ALA A 106 -8.12 -28.08 -2.45
C ALA A 106 -7.84 -26.56 -2.54
N LEU A 107 -8.88 -25.74 -2.58
CA LEU A 107 -8.73 -24.28 -2.63
C LEU A 107 -8.17 -23.72 -1.31
N SER A 108 -8.58 -24.26 -0.16
CA SER A 108 -8.00 -23.92 1.15
C SER A 108 -6.50 -24.21 1.20
N GLN A 109 -6.08 -25.37 0.68
CA GLN A 109 -4.66 -25.73 0.60
C GLN A 109 -3.89 -24.75 -0.30
N GLN A 110 -4.43 -24.40 -1.48
CA GLN A 110 -3.79 -23.44 -2.38
C GLN A 110 -3.67 -22.04 -1.77
N ILE A 111 -4.64 -21.62 -0.95
CA ILE A 111 -4.56 -20.38 -0.17
C ILE A 111 -3.40 -20.45 0.82
N ALA A 112 -3.27 -21.55 1.56
CA ALA A 112 -2.16 -21.76 2.49
C ALA A 112 -0.80 -21.75 1.79
N ASP A 113 -0.69 -22.42 0.63
CA ASP A 113 0.52 -22.46 -0.17
C ASP A 113 0.91 -21.07 -0.71
N ASN A 114 -0.07 -20.26 -1.11
CA ASN A 114 0.19 -18.89 -1.54
C ASN A 114 0.69 -18.01 -0.38
N GLN A 115 0.12 -18.16 0.83
CA GLN A 115 0.62 -17.46 2.03
C GLN A 115 2.06 -17.86 2.36
N LYS A 116 2.37 -19.16 2.29
CA LYS A 116 3.73 -19.67 2.45
C LYS A 116 4.68 -19.04 1.43
N ALA A 117 4.29 -19.02 0.14
CA ALA A 117 5.10 -18.42 -0.91
C ALA A 117 5.36 -16.92 -0.68
N GLN A 118 4.40 -16.18 -0.12
CA GLN A 118 4.59 -14.77 0.27
C GLN A 118 5.63 -14.63 1.39
N ALA A 119 5.55 -15.47 2.42
CA ALA A 119 6.51 -15.46 3.53
C ALA A 119 7.93 -15.79 3.04
N GLU A 120 8.09 -16.80 2.20
CA GLU A 120 9.36 -17.19 1.59
C GLU A 120 9.93 -16.08 0.69
N LEU A 121 9.07 -15.43 -0.11
CA LEU A 121 9.47 -14.30 -0.95
C LEU A 121 10.01 -13.12 -0.10
N ASN A 122 9.34 -12.80 1.01
CA ASN A 122 9.79 -11.76 1.93
C ASN A 122 11.13 -12.11 2.57
N PHE A 123 11.26 -13.33 3.09
CA PHE A 123 12.50 -13.80 3.69
C PHE A 123 13.67 -13.73 2.71
N ARG A 124 13.48 -14.25 1.49
CA ARG A 124 14.48 -14.21 0.43
C ARG A 124 14.88 -12.78 0.06
N HIS A 125 13.93 -11.84 0.03
CA HIS A 125 14.25 -10.43 -0.23
C HIS A 125 15.22 -9.86 0.82
N PHE A 126 14.98 -10.15 2.10
CA PHE A 126 15.90 -9.72 3.17
C PHE A 126 17.25 -10.44 3.13
N GLU A 127 17.29 -11.71 2.71
CA GLU A 127 18.55 -12.42 2.46
C GLU A 127 19.36 -11.76 1.33
N GLN A 128 18.71 -11.38 0.24
CA GLN A 128 19.36 -10.65 -0.85
C GLN A 128 19.87 -9.28 -0.41
N ILE A 129 19.12 -8.55 0.42
CA ILE A 129 19.58 -7.28 1.03
C ILE A 129 20.82 -7.52 1.89
N LYS A 130 20.83 -8.57 2.72
CA LYS A 130 22.00 -8.95 3.54
C LYS A 130 23.23 -9.22 2.69
N ALA A 131 23.05 -9.87 1.54
CA ALA A 131 24.12 -10.18 0.61
C ALA A 131 24.71 -8.93 -0.07
N LEU A 132 23.94 -7.83 -0.17
CA LEU A 132 24.48 -6.54 -0.63
C LEU A 132 25.36 -5.86 0.42
N CYS A 133 25.19 -6.17 1.70
CA CYS A 133 25.95 -5.53 2.79
C CYS A 133 27.42 -5.97 2.80
N ARG A 134 28.32 -4.99 2.84
CA ARG A 134 29.75 -5.20 3.12
C ARG A 134 29.99 -5.64 4.58
N PRO A 135 31.17 -6.16 4.92
CA PRO A 135 31.48 -6.58 6.29
C PRO A 135 31.20 -5.52 7.37
N ASP A 136 31.47 -4.24 7.07
CA ASP A 136 31.23 -3.09 7.96
C ASP A 136 29.74 -2.78 8.19
N GLN A 137 28.86 -3.23 7.31
CA GLN A 137 27.40 -2.98 7.38
C GLN A 137 26.63 -4.15 8.02
N GLN A 138 27.29 -5.28 8.32
CA GLN A 138 26.62 -6.46 8.87
C GLN A 138 26.02 -6.23 10.26
N ALA A 139 26.61 -5.32 11.06
CA ALA A 139 26.05 -4.92 12.35
C ALA A 139 24.73 -4.14 12.18
N ASP A 140 24.70 -3.18 11.24
CA ASP A 140 23.51 -2.39 10.93
C ASP A 140 22.39 -3.29 10.39
N PHE A 141 22.73 -4.28 9.56
CA PHE A 141 21.76 -5.27 9.09
C PHE A 141 21.15 -6.09 10.22
N ARG A 142 21.95 -6.55 11.20
CA ARG A 142 21.42 -7.28 12.36
C ARG A 142 20.46 -6.42 13.18
N ALA A 143 20.78 -5.13 13.37
CA ALA A 143 19.89 -4.20 14.06
C ALA A 143 18.60 -3.96 13.26
N LEU A 144 18.69 -3.78 11.94
CA LEU A 144 17.53 -3.69 11.06
C LEU A 144 16.66 -4.95 11.15
N ALA A 145 17.27 -6.15 11.13
CA ALA A 145 16.59 -7.44 11.17
C ALA A 145 15.71 -7.61 12.42
N ALA A 146 16.18 -7.13 13.58
CA ALA A 146 15.43 -7.16 14.83
C ALA A 146 14.14 -6.32 14.78
N ASP A 147 14.13 -5.26 13.95
CA ASP A 147 13.01 -4.32 13.84
C ASP A 147 12.07 -4.61 12.65
N LEU A 148 12.40 -5.60 11.81
CA LEU A 148 11.62 -5.88 10.59
C LEU A 148 10.16 -6.21 10.87
N SER A 149 9.89 -6.89 12.00
CA SER A 149 8.52 -7.23 12.42
C SER A 149 7.67 -5.98 12.72
N GLY A 150 8.29 -4.90 13.22
CA GLY A 150 7.63 -3.62 13.48
C GLY A 150 7.52 -2.73 12.23
N LEU A 151 8.52 -2.77 11.35
CA LEU A 151 8.55 -1.96 10.12
C LEU A 151 7.66 -2.52 9.00
N PHE A 152 7.54 -3.85 8.92
CA PHE A 152 6.81 -4.54 7.84
C PHE A 152 5.62 -5.37 8.34
N GLY A 153 5.35 -5.36 9.65
CA GLY A 153 4.08 -5.82 10.20
C GLY A 153 2.94 -4.93 9.70
N ARG A 154 1.75 -5.51 9.51
CA ARG A 154 0.56 -4.68 9.21
C ARG A 154 0.39 -3.67 10.34
N PRO A 155 0.34 -2.35 10.07
CA PRO A 155 0.07 -1.38 11.12
C PRO A 155 -1.26 -1.75 11.76
N GLN A 156 -1.23 -2.09 13.05
CA GLN A 156 -2.48 -2.24 13.79
C GLN A 156 -3.12 -0.85 13.79
N PRO A 157 -4.35 -0.68 13.28
CA PRO A 157 -5.05 0.57 13.50
C PRO A 157 -5.09 0.81 15.01
N PRO A 158 -4.83 2.04 15.50
CA PRO A 158 -4.99 2.34 16.91
C PRO A 158 -6.41 1.92 17.30
N ARG A 159 -6.52 0.98 18.27
CA ARG A 159 -7.81 0.48 18.74
C ARG A 159 -8.64 1.68 19.20
N PRO A 160 -9.78 2.01 18.56
CA PRO A 160 -10.68 3.00 19.11
C PRO A 160 -11.28 2.39 20.38
N GLY A 161 -10.92 2.94 21.54
CA GLY A 161 -11.51 2.55 22.82
C GLY A 161 -10.75 1.44 23.54
N ALA A 162 -9.92 1.83 24.50
CA ALA A 162 -9.65 1.03 25.69
C ALA A 162 -10.89 0.98 26.60
N GLY A 163 -12.02 0.51 26.05
CA GLY A 163 -13.15 -0.02 26.82
C GLY A 163 -13.06 -1.53 26.71
N GLY A 164 -12.94 -2.22 27.84
CA GLY A 164 -12.81 -3.68 27.88
C GLY A 164 -13.92 -4.41 27.11
N PRO A 165 -13.72 -5.71 26.81
CA PRO A 165 -14.76 -6.51 26.17
C PRO A 165 -16.05 -6.45 27.02
N PRO A 166 -17.24 -6.31 26.40
CA PRO A 166 -18.49 -6.41 27.15
C PRO A 166 -18.52 -7.75 27.88
N GLU A 167 -18.80 -7.69 29.18
CA GLU A 167 -18.71 -8.76 30.19
C GLU A 167 -19.72 -9.91 29.97
N ASN A 168 -20.26 -10.06 28.75
CA ASN A 168 -21.41 -10.90 28.48
C ASN A 168 -21.23 -11.79 27.25
N PHE A 169 -20.03 -12.39 27.11
CA PHE A 169 -19.89 -13.58 26.27
C PHE A 169 -20.24 -14.81 27.10
N PRO A 170 -21.31 -15.56 26.80
CA PRO A 170 -21.58 -16.81 27.48
C PRO A 170 -20.41 -17.76 27.24
N HIS A 171 -19.92 -18.37 28.33
CA HIS A 171 -18.93 -19.43 28.26
C HIS A 171 -19.45 -20.54 27.34
N ARG A 172 -18.61 -20.92 26.37
CA ARG A 172 -18.89 -22.02 25.44
C ARG A 172 -18.99 -23.33 26.26
N PRO A 173 -19.96 -24.21 25.96
CA PRO A 173 -20.07 -25.52 26.63
C PRO A 173 -18.86 -26.41 26.38
#